data_AF-A0A7X9KJ29-F1
#
_entry.id   AF-A0A7X9KJ29-F1
#
_cell.length_a   1.000
_cell.length_b   1.000
_cell.length_c   1.000
_cell.angle_alpha   90.00
_cell.angle_beta   90.00
_cell.angle_gamma   90.00
#
_symmetry.space_group_name_H-M   'P 1'
#
loop_
_entity.id
_entity.type
_entity.pdbx_description
1 polymer ?
#
loop_
_entity_poly.entity_id
_entity_poly.type
_entity_poly.pdbx_seq_one_letter_code
_entity_poly.pdbx_strand_id
1 'polypeptide(L)' 'MAAPQFTPTPVVDTARAYGSPDVVPHAWSPDRPGDIVGFQPSGDRLGYQGPDQGFAIKIANGFKDRLQLQPGEHAADAI' A
#
# COMPACT_ATOMS: atom_id res chain seq x y z
N MET A 1 2.36 -2.84 23.62
CA MET A 1 2.21 -1.68 24.51
C MET A 1 1.61 -2.16 25.83
N ALA A 2 2.11 -1.69 26.97
CA ALA A 2 1.62 -2.09 28.30
C ALA A 2 0.46 -1.19 28.75
N ALA A 3 -0.48 -1.73 29.52
CA ALA A 3 -1.62 -0.97 30.04
C ALA A 3 -1.20 -0.01 31.18
N PRO A 4 -1.87 1.15 31.34
CA PRO A 4 -1.58 2.13 32.40
C PRO A 4 -1.90 1.62 33.81
N GLN A 5 -1.08 2.03 34.80
CA GLN A 5 -1.03 1.51 36.17
C GLN A 5 -2.33 1.63 36.99
N PHE A 6 -3.24 2.55 36.65
CA PHE A 6 -4.44 2.85 37.45
C PHE A 6 -5.76 2.58 36.73
N THR A 7 -5.74 1.76 35.68
CA THR A 7 -6.97 1.38 34.98
C THR A 7 -7.67 0.28 35.78
N PRO A 8 -8.94 0.44 36.19
CA PRO A 8 -9.69 -0.65 36.81
C PRO A 8 -9.65 -1.86 35.88
N THR A 9 -8.97 -2.91 36.32
CA THR A 9 -8.94 -4.16 35.56
C THR A 9 -10.17 -4.95 35.99
N PRO A 10 -11.14 -5.22 35.09
CA PRO A 10 -12.25 -6.07 35.46
C PRO A 10 -11.67 -7.42 35.90
N VAL A 11 -12.14 -7.95 37.03
CA VAL A 11 -11.88 -9.34 37.38
C VAL A 11 -12.48 -10.14 36.23
N VAL A 12 -11.63 -10.75 35.39
CA VAL A 12 -12.10 -11.60 34.31
C VAL A 12 -12.61 -12.88 34.95
N ASP A 13 -13.82 -12.82 35.49
CA ASP A 13 -14.51 -13.95 36.12
C ASP A 13 -15.59 -14.50 35.19
N THR A 14 -15.17 -14.82 33.97
CA THR A 14 -15.86 -15.78 33.11
C THR A 14 -14.79 -16.39 32.22
N ALA A 15 -14.62 -17.70 32.28
CA ALA A 15 -13.94 -18.41 31.21
C ALA A 15 -14.74 -18.13 29.92
N ARG A 16 -14.28 -17.16 29.13
CA ARG A 16 -14.92 -16.86 27.84
C ARG A 16 -14.63 -18.02 26.92
N ALA A 17 -15.52 -19.00 26.90
CA ALA A 17 -15.53 -20.03 25.89
C ALA A 17 -15.78 -19.34 24.55
N TYR A 18 -14.91 -19.58 23.57
CA TYR A 18 -15.13 -19.12 22.21
C TYR A 18 -16.42 -19.77 21.68
N GLY A 19 -17.41 -18.95 21.37
CA GLY A 19 -18.58 -19.34 20.58
C GLY A 19 -18.39 -18.84 19.16
N SER A 20 -18.36 -19.76 18.18
CA SER A 20 -18.45 -19.34 16.79
C SER A 20 -19.80 -18.66 16.54
N PRO A 21 -19.86 -17.61 15.70
CA PRO A 21 -21.14 -17.07 15.26
C PRO A 21 -22.03 -18.15 14.64
N ASP A 22 -23.35 -18.02 14.77
CA ASP A 22 -24.33 -18.95 14.17
C ASP A 22 -24.22 -19.03 12.64
N VAL A 23 -23.61 -18.01 12.02
CA VAL A 23 -23.43 -17.90 10.57
C VAL A 23 -21.98 -17.58 10.26
N VAL A 24 -21.37 -18.38 9.38
CA VAL A 24 -20.10 -18.05 8.74
C VAL A 24 -20.40 -17.19 7.52
N PRO A 25 -19.86 -15.96 7.41
CA PRO A 25 -19.97 -15.16 6.20
C PRO A 25 -19.45 -15.93 5.00
N HIS A 26 -19.95 -15.62 3.81
CA HIS A 26 -19.40 -16.20 2.60
C HIS A 26 -17.89 -15.94 2.51
N ALA A 27 -17.17 -16.91 1.96
CA ALA A 27 -15.77 -16.72 1.64
C ALA A 27 -15.63 -15.49 0.73
N TRP A 28 -14.59 -14.70 0.98
CA TRP A 28 -14.29 -13.57 0.10
C TRP A 28 -14.02 -14.09 -1.32
N SER A 29 -14.72 -13.51 -2.30
CA SER A 29 -14.47 -13.71 -3.73
C SER A 29 -14.28 -12.37 -4.44
N PRO A 30 -13.34 -12.26 -5.39
CA PRO A 30 -13.18 -11.06 -6.21
C PRO A 30 -14.28 -11.02 -7.29
N ASP A 31 -15.49 -10.59 -6.92
CA ASP A 31 -16.64 -10.47 -7.81
C ASP A 31 -16.83 -9.04 -8.36
N ARG A 32 -15.84 -8.16 -8.15
CA ARG A 32 -15.90 -6.78 -8.64
C ARG A 32 -15.86 -6.78 -10.17
N PRO A 33 -16.76 -6.05 -10.86
CA PRO A 33 -16.80 -5.96 -12.33
C PRO A 33 -15.55 -5.43 -13.06
N GLY A 34 -14.44 -5.19 -12.35
CA GLY A 34 -13.15 -4.79 -12.92
C GLY A 34 -11.96 -5.61 -12.39
N ASP A 35 -12.21 -6.66 -11.61
CA ASP A 35 -11.13 -7.52 -11.14
C ASP A 35 -10.66 -8.44 -12.28
N ILE A 36 -9.34 -8.53 -12.44
CA ILE A 36 -8.72 -9.38 -13.44
C ILE A 36 -8.73 -10.82 -12.90
N VAL A 37 -9.40 -11.72 -13.62
CA VAL A 37 -9.36 -13.16 -13.31
C VAL A 37 -8.04 -13.72 -13.85
N GLY A 38 -7.06 -13.91 -12.96
CA GLY A 38 -5.73 -14.44 -13.31
C GLY A 38 -4.62 -13.38 -13.28
N PHE A 39 -3.68 -13.46 -14.22
CA PHE A 39 -2.54 -12.53 -14.31
C PHE A 39 -2.90 -11.24 -15.06
N GLN A 40 -2.10 -10.19 -14.85
CA GLN A 40 -2.21 -8.93 -15.60
C GLN A 40 -2.13 -9.19 -17.12
N PRO A 41 -3.02 -8.59 -17.93
CA PRO A 41 -3.01 -8.75 -19.37
C PRO A 41 -1.71 -8.20 -19.98
N SER A 42 -1.20 -8.88 -21.01
CA SER A 42 -0.05 -8.44 -21.81
C SER A 42 -0.50 -8.12 -23.23
N GLY A 43 0.16 -7.14 -23.87
CA GLY A 43 -0.17 -6.73 -25.24
C GLY A 43 0.20 -5.27 -25.54
N ASP A 44 0.16 -4.93 -26.82
CA ASP A 44 0.43 -3.58 -27.29
C ASP A 44 -0.58 -2.57 -26.72
N ARG A 45 -0.13 -1.34 -26.47
CA ARG A 45 -0.97 -0.21 -25.98
C ARG A 45 -1.58 -0.39 -24.58
N LEU A 46 -1.20 -1.43 -23.82
CA LEU A 46 -1.55 -1.56 -22.39
C LEU A 46 -0.65 -0.73 -21.46
N GLY A 47 0.39 -0.11 -22.01
CA GLY A 47 1.45 0.55 -21.25
C GLY A 47 2.43 -0.48 -20.68
N TYR A 48 3.68 -0.05 -20.50
CA TYR A 48 4.61 -0.81 -19.68
C TYR A 48 4.44 -0.32 -18.26
N GLN A 49 4.29 -1.24 -17.30
CA GLN A 49 4.46 -0.93 -15.89
C GLN A 49 5.89 -0.40 -15.75
N GLY A 50 6.00 0.94 -15.81
CA GLY A 50 7.26 1.61 -15.59
C GLY A 50 7.76 1.29 -14.19
N PRO A 51 9.04 1.54 -13.93
CA PRO A 51 9.54 1.45 -12.57
C PRO A 51 8.66 2.27 -11.61
N ASP A 52 8.55 1.80 -10.37
CA ASP A 52 7.75 2.49 -9.37
C ASP A 52 8.24 3.92 -9.11
N GLN A 53 7.40 4.72 -8.44
CA GLN A 53 7.72 6.11 -8.10
C GLN A 53 9.04 6.23 -7.32
N GLY A 54 9.35 5.26 -6.45
CA GLY A 54 10.59 5.24 -5.69
C GLY A 54 11.83 5.08 -6.56
N PHE A 55 11.77 4.22 -7.57
CA PHE A 55 12.85 4.06 -8.54
C PHE A 55 13.01 5.28 -9.45
N ALA A 56 11.91 5.93 -9.85
CA ALA A 56 11.98 7.19 -10.59
C ALA A 56 12.69 8.28 -9.76
N ILE A 57 12.32 8.43 -8.47
CA ILE A 57 12.96 9.36 -7.53
C ILE A 57 14.44 9.02 -7.32
N LYS A 58 14.79 7.73 -7.27
CA LYS A 58 16.19 7.28 -7.14
C LYS A 58 17.03 7.75 -8.34
N ILE A 59 16.53 7.59 -9.56
CA ILE A 59 17.21 8.06 -10.77
C ILE A 59 17.33 9.59 -10.75
N ALA A 60 16.24 10.29 -10.45
CA ALA A 60 16.20 11.75 -10.41
C ALA A 60 17.26 12.32 -9.44
N ASN A 61 17.29 11.81 -8.21
CA ASN A 61 18.28 12.21 -7.21
C ASN A 61 19.72 11.89 -7.63
N GLY A 62 19.95 10.72 -8.26
CA GLY A 62 21.28 10.35 -8.76
C GLY A 62 21.75 11.17 -9.97
N PHE A 63 20.82 11.80 -10.69
CA PHE A 63 21.13 12.63 -11.86
C PHE A 63 21.19 14.13 -11.55
N LYS A 64 20.78 14.55 -10.35
CA LYS A 64 20.69 15.96 -9.94
C LYS A 64 21.94 16.78 -10.25
N ASP A 65 23.11 16.26 -9.89
CA ASP A 65 24.40 16.97 -10.07
C ASP A 65 24.88 16.99 -11.53
N ARG A 66 24.15 16.32 -12.43
CA ARG A 66 24.45 16.23 -13.87
C ARG A 66 23.50 17.06 -14.73
N LEU A 67 22.49 17.71 -14.12
CA LEU A 67 21.57 18.59 -14.81
C LEU A 67 22.30 19.77 -15.42
N GLN A 68 21.99 20.06 -16.69
CA GLN A 68 22.47 21.26 -17.39
C GLN A 68 21.29 22.23 -17.46
N LEU A 69 21.36 23.29 -16.67
CA LEU A 69 20.28 24.27 -16.54
C LEU A 69 20.55 25.50 -17.41
N GLN A 70 19.52 25.98 -18.10
CA GLN A 70 19.49 27.26 -18.79
C GLN A 70 19.14 28.40 -17.82
N PRO A 71 19.41 29.67 -18.19
CA PRO A 71 18.99 30.81 -17.37
C PRO A 71 17.48 30.79 -17.08
N GLY A 72 17.12 30.80 -15.80
CA GLY A 72 15.73 30.75 -15.34
C GLY A 72 15.19 29.36 -15.02
N GLU A 73 15.94 28.29 -15.29
CA GLU A 73 15.56 26.93 -14.90
C GLU A 73 16.01 26.60 -13.48
N HIS A 74 15.19 25.84 -12.74
CA HIS A 74 15.52 25.42 -11.38
C HIS A 74 15.42 23.90 -11.24
N ALA A 75 16.44 23.26 -10.65
CA ALA A 75 16.50 21.81 -10.51
C ALA A 75 15.32 21.21 -9.72
N ALA A 76 14.74 21.97 -8.78
CA ALA A 76 13.57 21.53 -8.00
C ALA A 76 12.27 21.44 -8.80
N ASP A 77 12.23 21.97 -10.03
CA ASP A 77 11.07 21.81 -10.91
C ASP A 77 11.05 20.40 -11.53
N ALA A 78 12.17 19.69 -11.51
CA ALA A 78 12.35 18.36 -12.10
C ALA A 78 12.52 17.23 -11.08
N ILE A 79 12.75 17.53 -9.79
CA ILE A 79 13.07 16.56 -8.72
C ILE A 79 12.31 16.88 -7.43
#